data_AF-A0A7C5JIF1-F1
#
_entry.id   AF-A0A7C5JIF1-F1
#
_cell.length_a   1.000
_cell.length_b   1.000
_cell.length_c   1.000
_cell.angle_alpha   90.00
_cell.angle_beta   90.00
_cell.angle_gamma   90.00
#
_symmetry.space_group_name_H-M   'P 1'
#
loop_
_entity.id
_entity.type
_entity.pdbx_description
1 polymer ?
#
loop_
_entity_poly.entity_id
_entity_poly.type
_entity_poly.pdbx_seq_one_letter_code
_entity_poly.pdbx_strand_id
1 'polypeptide(L)'
;QDRLIEVIDILHSNEIEVSLFIDPTYENIKRAKELGVGWIEFHTGKYANIYAMLFGNLGNTPHTISELELSRKELSNMLEEEVTNLRILSCDAMEMGLKVAAGHGLNYQNIEAIADIETIEEFNIGQSIIARSVWVGLEQAILDMKALLIR
;
A
#
# COMPACT_ATOMS: atom_id res chain seq x y z
N GLN A 1 -21.37 -5.85 10.46
CA GLN A 1 -20.80 -6.74 9.43
C GLN A 1 -21.80 -6.93 8.29
N ASP A 2 -23.08 -7.09 8.59
CA ASP A 2 -24.16 -7.36 7.63
C ASP A 2 -24.21 -6.36 6.46
N ARG A 3 -24.13 -5.06 6.73
CA ARG A 3 -24.11 -4.03 5.68
C ARG A 3 -22.95 -4.17 4.66
N LEU A 4 -21.78 -4.63 5.08
CA LEU A 4 -20.63 -4.77 4.17
C LEU A 4 -20.87 -5.92 3.19
N ILE A 5 -21.39 -7.05 3.69
CA ILE A 5 -21.76 -8.20 2.86
C ILE A 5 -22.82 -7.79 1.84
N GLU A 6 -23.87 -7.10 2.28
CA GLU A 6 -24.92 -6.61 1.39
C GLU A 6 -24.37 -5.72 0.26
N VAL A 7 -23.42 -4.83 0.57
CA VAL A 7 -22.80 -3.97 -0.45
C VAL A 7 -21.95 -4.80 -1.43
N ILE A 8 -21.18 -5.76 -0.93
CA ILE A 8 -20.37 -6.66 -1.78
C ILE A 8 -21.29 -7.46 -2.71
N ASP A 9 -22.38 -8.01 -2.19
CA ASP A 9 -23.36 -8.77 -2.98
C ASP A 9 -24.01 -7.89 -4.06
N ILE A 10 -24.34 -6.64 -3.74
CA ILE A 10 -24.88 -5.67 -4.72
C ILE A 10 -23.85 -5.45 -5.83
N LEU A 11 -22.59 -5.18 -5.50
CA LEU A 11 -21.54 -4.93 -6.50
C LEU A 11 -21.30 -6.16 -7.38
N HIS A 12 -21.19 -7.35 -6.78
CA HIS A 12 -21.04 -8.60 -7.53
C HIS A 12 -22.25 -8.91 -8.43
N SER A 13 -23.48 -8.63 -7.98
CA SER A 13 -24.68 -8.80 -8.81
C SER A 13 -24.73 -7.88 -10.03
N ASN A 14 -23.90 -6.83 -10.03
CA ASN A 14 -23.70 -5.90 -11.15
C ASN A 14 -22.35 -6.13 -11.86
N GLU A 15 -21.72 -7.30 -11.66
CA GLU A 15 -20.44 -7.67 -12.32
C GLU A 15 -19.27 -6.71 -12.00
N ILE A 16 -19.33 -6.02 -10.87
CA ILE A 16 -18.27 -5.12 -10.40
C ILE A 16 -17.30 -5.92 -9.53
N GLU A 17 -16.02 -5.99 -9.92
CA GLU A 17 -14.96 -6.55 -9.08
C GLU A 17 -14.80 -5.70 -7.81
N VAL A 18 -14.67 -6.38 -6.67
CA VAL A 18 -14.50 -5.73 -5.36
C VAL A 18 -13.09 -5.96 -4.84
N SER A 19 -12.43 -4.86 -4.46
CA SER A 19 -11.21 -4.85 -3.66
C SER A 19 -11.50 -4.26 -2.28
N LEU A 20 -11.02 -4.91 -1.22
CA LEU A 20 -11.08 -4.36 0.13
C LEU A 20 -9.76 -3.70 0.51
N PHE A 21 -9.83 -2.40 0.82
CA PHE A 21 -8.70 -1.66 1.38
C PHE A 21 -8.55 -1.99 2.87
N ILE A 22 -7.45 -2.64 3.26
CA ILE A 22 -7.26 -3.20 4.59
C ILE A 22 -5.86 -2.94 5.15
N ASP A 23 -5.76 -2.88 6.48
CA ASP A 23 -4.46 -2.97 7.14
C ASP A 23 -3.86 -4.36 6.91
N PRO A 24 -2.54 -4.47 6.70
CA PRO A 24 -1.85 -5.72 6.44
C PRO A 24 -1.78 -6.56 7.73
N THR A 25 -2.83 -7.35 7.97
CA THR A 25 -2.88 -8.36 9.04
C THR A 25 -3.52 -9.64 8.53
N TYR A 26 -3.07 -10.78 9.07
CA TYR A 26 -3.61 -12.09 8.68
C TYR A 26 -5.14 -12.19 8.90
N GLU A 27 -5.64 -11.62 10.00
CA GLU A 27 -7.07 -11.62 10.30
C GLU A 27 -7.89 -10.84 9.27
N ASN A 28 -7.38 -9.68 8.81
CA ASN A 28 -8.06 -8.91 7.77
C ASN A 28 -8.07 -9.65 6.41
N ILE A 29 -6.98 -10.33 6.07
CA ILE A 29 -6.87 -11.13 4.83
C ILE A 29 -7.87 -12.29 4.88
N LYS A 30 -7.87 -13.04 5.98
CA LYS A 30 -8.82 -14.13 6.19
C LYS A 30 -10.25 -13.61 6.12
N ARG A 31 -10.53 -12.46 6.73
CA ARG A 31 -11.87 -11.86 6.69
C ARG A 31 -12.26 -11.43 5.28
N ALA A 32 -11.35 -10.86 4.50
CA ALA A 32 -11.59 -10.54 3.09
C ALA A 32 -11.94 -11.80 2.30
N LYS A 33 -11.21 -12.91 2.53
CA LYS A 33 -11.53 -14.19 1.90
C LYS A 33 -12.93 -14.69 2.27
N GLU A 34 -13.31 -14.62 3.54
CA GLU A 34 -14.64 -15.01 4.02
C GLU A 34 -15.77 -14.15 3.43
N LEU A 35 -15.49 -12.89 3.10
CA LEU A 35 -16.42 -11.97 2.43
C LEU A 35 -16.53 -12.23 0.93
N GLY A 36 -15.73 -13.13 0.36
CA GLY A 36 -15.84 -13.56 -1.03
C GLY A 36 -15.34 -12.53 -2.05
N VAL A 37 -14.53 -11.55 -1.65
CA VAL A 37 -13.94 -10.59 -2.59
C VAL A 37 -12.80 -11.22 -3.40
N GLY A 38 -12.55 -10.70 -4.60
CA GLY A 38 -11.46 -11.16 -5.47
C GLY A 38 -10.11 -10.48 -5.17
N TRP A 39 -10.16 -9.27 -4.62
CA TRP A 39 -9.00 -8.42 -4.40
C TRP A 39 -8.93 -7.90 -2.98
N ILE A 40 -7.71 -7.64 -2.53
CA ILE A 40 -7.41 -6.78 -1.39
C ILE A 40 -6.42 -5.71 -1.81
N GLU A 41 -6.47 -4.55 -1.15
CA GLU A 41 -5.45 -3.51 -1.26
C GLU A 41 -4.85 -3.26 0.11
N PHE A 42 -3.55 -3.52 0.27
CA PHE A 42 -2.85 -3.24 1.51
C PHE A 42 -2.61 -1.74 1.71
N HIS A 43 -2.97 -1.27 2.89
CA HIS A 43 -2.64 0.07 3.36
C HIS A 43 -1.14 0.18 3.69
N THR A 44 -0.35 0.83 2.84
CA THR A 44 1.10 1.01 3.05
C THR A 44 1.46 2.29 3.79
N GLY A 45 0.51 2.99 4.42
CA GLY A 45 0.78 4.25 5.10
C GLY A 45 1.77 4.15 6.27
N LYS A 46 1.76 3.05 7.04
CA LYS A 46 2.75 2.80 8.10
C LYS A 46 4.16 2.74 7.51
N TYR A 47 4.34 1.91 6.49
CA TYR A 47 5.58 1.81 5.71
C TYR A 47 6.03 3.18 5.18
N ALA A 48 5.14 3.90 4.49
CA ALA A 48 5.44 5.18 3.88
C ALA A 48 5.87 6.25 4.90
N ASN A 49 5.19 6.29 6.06
CA ASN A 49 5.49 7.22 7.14
C ASN A 49 6.85 6.92 7.79
N ILE A 50 7.15 5.65 8.07
CA ILE A 50 8.47 5.25 8.60
C ILE A 50 9.57 5.66 7.61
N TYR A 51 9.37 5.39 6.30
CA TYR A 51 10.31 5.80 5.27
C TYR A 51 10.52 7.32 5.26
N ALA A 52 9.44 8.11 5.31
CA ALA A 52 9.51 9.57 5.30
C ALA A 52 10.21 10.15 6.53
N MET A 53 10.05 9.53 7.69
CA MET A 53 10.74 9.91 8.94
C MET A 53 12.24 9.56 8.89
N LEU A 54 12.61 8.45 8.24
CA LEU A 54 13.99 7.97 8.17
C LEU A 54 14.85 8.63 7.08
N PHE A 55 14.28 8.76 5.87
CA PHE A 55 15.00 9.21 4.67
C PHE A 55 14.55 10.57 4.16
N GLY A 56 13.34 11.01 4.53
CA GLY A 56 12.81 12.32 4.19
C GLY A 56 13.22 13.41 5.19
N ASN A 57 12.66 14.60 5.00
CA ASN A 57 12.81 15.71 5.93
C ASN A 57 11.60 15.85 6.89
N LEU A 58 10.67 14.87 6.90
CA LEU A 58 9.40 14.99 7.61
C LEU A 58 9.59 15.28 9.10
N GLY A 59 10.54 14.62 9.75
CA GLY A 59 10.86 14.79 11.17
C GLY A 59 11.36 16.20 11.55
N ASN A 60 11.77 17.02 10.59
CA ASN A 60 12.19 18.42 10.82
C ASN A 60 11.12 19.44 10.38
N THR A 61 9.91 18.98 10.08
CA THR A 61 8.80 19.83 9.64
C THR A 61 7.70 19.88 10.69
N PRO A 62 6.77 20.85 10.62
CA PRO A 62 5.57 20.85 11.45
C PRO A 62 4.64 19.64 11.26
N HIS A 63 4.89 18.82 10.23
CA HIS A 63 4.15 17.59 9.93
C HIS A 63 4.88 16.32 10.40
N THR A 64 5.87 16.45 11.29
CA THR A 64 6.49 15.31 11.98
C THR A 64 5.43 14.41 12.63
N ILE A 65 5.71 13.12 12.69
CA ILE A 65 4.82 12.12 13.29
C ILE A 65 5.40 11.78 14.65
N SER A 66 4.76 12.26 15.71
CA SER A 66 5.28 12.16 17.08
C SER A 66 5.54 10.73 17.53
N GLU A 67 4.73 9.77 17.07
CA GLU A 67 4.90 8.34 17.36
C GLU A 67 6.14 7.72 16.68
N LEU A 68 6.73 8.42 15.71
CA LEU A 68 7.90 7.99 14.93
C LEU A 68 9.13 8.88 15.17
N GLU A 69 9.14 9.72 16.21
CA GLU A 69 10.32 10.48 16.65
C GLU A 69 11.32 9.57 17.39
N LEU A 70 11.83 8.59 16.65
CA LEU A 70 12.70 7.52 17.15
C LEU A 70 14.12 7.67 16.58
N SER A 71 15.07 6.91 17.13
CA SER A 71 16.43 6.89 16.57
C SER A 71 16.43 6.31 15.14
N ARG A 72 17.38 6.73 14.30
CA ARG A 72 17.54 6.17 12.94
C ARG A 72 17.60 4.65 12.94
N LYS A 73 18.24 4.04 13.96
CA LYS A 73 18.35 2.60 14.10
C LYS A 73 16.99 1.93 14.33
N GLU A 74 16.16 2.51 15.20
CA GLU A 74 14.80 2.00 15.45
C GLU A 74 13.93 2.11 14.21
N LEU A 75 13.95 3.26 13.52
CA LEU A 75 13.20 3.45 12.27
C LEU A 75 13.65 2.50 11.17
N SER A 76 14.96 2.27 11.02
CA SER A 76 15.49 1.30 10.05
C SER A 76 14.97 -0.10 10.34
N ASN A 77 15.02 -0.56 11.59
CA ASN A 77 14.50 -1.86 11.97
C ASN A 77 12.99 -1.97 11.70
N MET A 78 12.21 -0.96 12.09
CA MET A 78 10.76 -0.93 11.86
C MET A 78 10.41 -0.97 10.37
N LEU A 79 11.22 -0.31 9.51
CA LEU A 79 11.01 -0.32 8.07
C LEU A 79 11.27 -1.70 7.47
N GLU A 80 12.37 -2.35 7.87
CA GLU A 80 12.70 -3.72 7.44
C GLU A 80 11.65 -4.74 7.88
N GLU A 81 11.18 -4.63 9.14
CA GLU A 81 10.09 -5.44 9.67
C GLU A 81 8.80 -5.23 8.89
N GLU A 82 8.44 -3.99 8.57
CA GLU A 82 7.20 -3.69 7.84
C GLU A 82 7.23 -4.21 6.40
N VAL A 83 8.34 -4.07 5.68
CA VAL A 83 8.50 -4.64 4.33
C VAL A 83 8.43 -6.17 4.38
N THR A 84 9.05 -6.78 5.38
CA THR A 84 8.98 -8.24 5.60
C THR A 84 7.55 -8.68 5.88
N ASN A 85 6.84 -7.96 6.75
CA ASN A 85 5.44 -8.23 7.07
C ASN A 85 4.54 -8.14 5.83
N LEU A 86 4.67 -7.07 5.03
CA LEU A 86 3.93 -6.92 3.78
C LEU A 86 4.19 -8.08 2.81
N ARG A 87 5.44 -8.53 2.69
CA ARG A 87 5.82 -9.65 1.81
C ARG A 87 5.23 -10.99 2.27
N ILE A 88 5.29 -11.28 3.57
CA ILE A 88 4.72 -12.52 4.12
C ILE A 88 3.20 -12.52 3.92
N LEU A 89 2.54 -11.43 4.27
CA LEU A 89 1.10 -11.31 4.21
C LEU A 89 0.57 -11.28 2.76
N SER A 90 1.31 -10.71 1.81
CA SER A 90 0.93 -10.78 0.40
C SER A 90 1.03 -12.21 -0.14
N CYS A 91 2.02 -12.99 0.30
CA CYS A 91 2.07 -14.42 0.02
C CYS A 91 0.88 -15.18 0.63
N ASP A 92 0.56 -14.94 1.90
CA ASP A 92 -0.59 -15.57 2.56
C ASP A 92 -1.91 -15.27 1.82
N ALA A 93 -2.11 -14.01 1.41
CA ALA A 93 -3.29 -13.60 0.64
C ALA A 93 -3.37 -14.30 -0.72
N MET A 94 -2.25 -14.38 -1.44
CA MET A 94 -2.17 -15.10 -2.71
C MET A 94 -2.47 -16.59 -2.54
N GLU A 95 -1.94 -17.25 -1.50
CA GLU A 95 -2.22 -18.65 -1.19
C GLU A 95 -3.70 -18.89 -0.84
N MET A 96 -4.37 -17.89 -0.24
CA MET A 96 -5.81 -17.90 -0.02
C MET A 96 -6.62 -17.62 -1.31
N GLY A 97 -5.96 -17.38 -2.44
CA GLY A 97 -6.58 -17.09 -3.74
C GLY A 97 -7.15 -15.69 -3.85
N LEU A 98 -6.61 -14.73 -3.10
CA LEU A 98 -6.88 -13.30 -3.27
C LEU A 98 -5.79 -12.70 -4.17
N LYS A 99 -6.17 -11.77 -5.04
CA LYS A 99 -5.22 -10.89 -5.71
C LYS A 99 -4.85 -9.73 -4.80
N VAL A 100 -3.60 -9.28 -4.85
CA VAL A 100 -3.08 -8.28 -3.92
C VAL A 100 -2.68 -7.02 -4.65
N ALA A 101 -3.29 -5.90 -4.27
CA ALA A 101 -2.85 -4.56 -4.60
C ALA A 101 -2.20 -3.90 -3.39
N ALA A 102 -1.48 -2.79 -3.60
CA ALA A 102 -0.96 -1.97 -2.53
C ALA A 102 -1.04 -0.47 -2.88
N GLY A 103 -1.26 0.36 -1.88
CA GLY A 103 -1.44 1.79 -2.08
C GLY A 103 -1.24 2.58 -0.79
N HIS A 104 -1.60 3.86 -0.85
CA HIS A 104 -1.56 4.80 0.28
C HIS A 104 -0.16 5.19 0.77
N GLY A 105 0.29 6.41 0.44
CA GLY A 105 1.57 6.98 0.90
C GLY A 105 2.79 6.63 0.04
N LEU A 106 2.62 5.76 -0.97
CA LEU A 106 3.66 5.43 -1.94
C LEU A 106 4.03 6.64 -2.81
N ASN A 107 5.32 6.77 -3.11
CA ASN A 107 5.92 7.85 -3.88
C ASN A 107 7.17 7.37 -4.63
N TYR A 108 7.78 8.28 -5.40
CA TYR A 108 8.92 8.00 -6.29
C TYR A 108 10.21 7.56 -5.58
N GLN A 109 10.27 7.61 -4.25
CA GLN A 109 11.44 7.24 -3.46
C GLN A 109 11.25 5.93 -2.69
N ASN A 110 10.01 5.63 -2.29
CA ASN A 110 9.70 4.45 -1.46
C ASN A 110 8.99 3.33 -2.22
N ILE A 111 8.67 3.50 -3.50
CA ILE A 111 7.92 2.48 -4.24
C ILE A 111 8.73 1.20 -4.48
N GLU A 112 10.03 1.30 -4.74
CA GLU A 112 10.87 0.18 -5.21
C GLU A 112 10.80 -1.05 -4.27
N ALA A 113 10.96 -0.84 -2.96
CA ALA A 113 10.97 -1.95 -1.99
C ALA A 113 9.64 -2.72 -1.94
N ILE A 114 8.51 -2.06 -2.21
CA ILE A 114 7.19 -2.70 -2.26
C ILE A 114 6.94 -3.26 -3.66
N ALA A 115 7.40 -2.57 -4.70
CA ALA A 115 7.38 -3.05 -6.08
C ALA A 115 8.23 -4.29 -6.31
N ASP A 116 9.17 -4.63 -5.41
CA ASP A 116 9.94 -5.88 -5.42
C ASP A 116 9.22 -7.07 -4.73
N ILE A 117 7.99 -6.86 -4.24
CA ILE A 117 7.17 -7.95 -3.69
C ILE A 117 6.39 -8.58 -4.85
N GLU A 118 6.83 -9.75 -5.32
CA GLU A 118 6.28 -10.41 -6.51
C GLU A 118 4.77 -10.71 -6.43
N THR A 119 4.27 -10.97 -5.23
CA THR A 119 2.87 -11.30 -4.97
C THR A 119 1.95 -10.09 -4.93
N ILE A 120 2.48 -8.86 -5.05
CA ILE A 120 1.67 -7.64 -5.23
C ILE A 120 1.57 -7.36 -6.73
N GLU A 121 0.35 -7.41 -7.26
CA GLU A 121 0.04 -7.31 -8.69
C GLU A 121 -0.23 -5.88 -9.16
N GLU A 122 -0.76 -5.03 -8.29
CA GLU A 122 -1.22 -3.68 -8.65
C GLU A 122 -0.83 -2.62 -7.61
N PHE A 123 -0.51 -1.41 -8.08
CA PHE A 123 -0.22 -0.25 -7.23
C PHE A 123 -1.18 0.91 -7.52
N ASN A 124 -2.01 1.27 -6.53
CA ASN A 124 -2.90 2.41 -6.61
C ASN A 124 -2.25 3.64 -5.97
N ILE A 125 -1.71 4.53 -6.82
CA ILE A 125 -0.92 5.70 -6.40
C ILE A 125 -1.58 6.98 -6.89
N GLY A 126 -1.94 7.87 -5.96
CA GLY A 126 -2.60 9.15 -6.26
C GLY A 126 -1.78 10.38 -5.89
N GLN A 127 -1.73 10.72 -4.60
CA GLN A 127 -1.21 12.00 -4.11
C GLN A 127 0.19 12.35 -4.62
N SER A 128 1.13 11.40 -4.63
CA SER A 128 2.50 11.66 -5.04
C SER A 128 2.64 11.92 -6.55
N ILE A 129 1.86 11.23 -7.38
CA ILE A 129 1.79 11.48 -8.83
C ILE A 129 1.21 12.87 -9.09
N ILE A 130 0.11 13.23 -8.42
CA ILE A 130 -0.47 14.57 -8.55
C ILE A 130 0.51 15.65 -8.07
N ALA A 131 1.19 15.44 -6.94
CA ALA A 131 2.19 16.38 -6.44
C ALA A 131 3.37 16.57 -7.42
N ARG A 132 3.84 15.49 -8.04
CA ARG A 132 4.86 15.53 -9.10
C ARG A 132 4.36 16.24 -10.36
N SER A 133 3.09 16.03 -10.72
CA SER A 133 2.49 16.60 -11.94
C SER A 133 2.47 18.14 -11.97
N VAL A 134 2.45 18.80 -10.81
CA VAL A 134 2.55 20.26 -10.70
C VAL A 134 3.84 20.79 -11.33
N TRP A 135 4.90 19.97 -11.36
CA TRP A 135 6.21 20.35 -11.87
C TRP A 135 6.47 19.90 -13.31
N VAL A 136 6.03 18.69 -13.67
CA VAL A 136 6.39 18.03 -14.93
C VAL A 136 5.21 17.74 -15.86
N GLY A 137 3.98 18.05 -15.43
CA GLY A 137 2.75 17.62 -16.09
C GLY A 137 2.35 16.19 -15.70
N LEU A 138 1.06 15.87 -15.84
CA LEU A 138 0.51 14.59 -15.38
C LEU A 138 1.05 13.40 -16.20
N GLU A 139 1.20 13.56 -17.51
CA GLU A 139 1.75 12.53 -18.38
C GLU A 139 3.16 12.10 -17.95
N GLN A 140 4.07 13.06 -17.79
CA GLN A 140 5.43 12.76 -17.37
C GLN A 140 5.47 12.17 -15.95
N ALA A 141 4.63 12.65 -15.02
CA ALA A 141 4.53 12.10 -13.68
C ALA A 141 4.13 10.61 -13.69
N ILE A 142 3.19 10.22 -14.54
CA ILE A 142 2.77 8.82 -14.70
C ILE A 142 3.91 7.98 -15.31
N LEU A 143 4.56 8.49 -16.37
CA LEU A 143 5.69 7.80 -17.02
C LEU A 143 6.87 7.58 -16.06
N ASP A 144 7.22 8.61 -15.27
CA ASP A 144 8.25 8.54 -14.24
C ASP A 144 7.92 7.43 -13.22
N MET A 145 6.66 7.33 -12.75
CA MET A 145 6.27 6.32 -11.77
C MET A 145 6.29 4.92 -12.38
N LYS A 146 5.78 4.79 -13.61
CA LYS A 146 5.79 3.52 -14.34
C LYS A 146 7.21 3.01 -14.56
N ALA A 147 8.18 3.88 -14.82
CA ALA A 147 9.58 3.50 -15.00
C ALA A 147 10.18 2.84 -13.74
N LEU A 148 9.70 3.21 -12.54
CA LEU A 148 10.11 2.60 -11.27
C LEU A 148 9.44 1.25 -10.99
N LEU A 149 8.35 0.92 -11.70
CA LEU A 149 7.60 -0.33 -11.54
C LEU A 149 7.99 -1.40 -12.57
N ILE A 150 8.70 -1.02 -13.64
CA ILE A 150 9.15 -1.96 -14.67
C ILE A 150 10.36 -2.73 -14.15
N ARG A 151 10.17 -4.04 -13.96
CA ARG A 151 11.22 -5.02 -13.67
C ARG A 151 11.89 -5.52 -14.95
#